data_AF-A0ABD3QCP8-F1
#
_entry.id   AF-A0ABD3QCP8-F1
#
_cell.length_a   1.000
_cell.length_b   1.000
_cell.length_c   1.000
_cell.angle_alpha   90.00
_cell.angle_beta   90.00
_cell.angle_gamma   90.00
#
_symmetry.space_group_name_H-M   'P 1'
#
loop_
_entity.id
_entity.type
_entity.pdbx_description
1 polymer ?
#
loop_
_entity_poly.entity_id
_entity_poly.type
_entity_poly.pdbx_seq_one_letter_code
_entity_poly.pdbx_strand_id
1 'polypeptide(L)'
;MFSFYRHPIDYDVHPNLKKKLPPEAGASNFLTRLLSDVHTGELGFKELGIAKQVIRQVTITGTRDLMAESLFRIGKYFGWVPVGGMGSKESEEADDATAKVCIEDIVRSAPEERYADHNSPEWEVFYQRNKMDCQLYELARSTWRAQIQTIIPLTLQKKRAGEGEDAEADGKDR
;
A
#
# COMPACT_ATOMS: atom_id res chain seq x y z
N MET A 1 3.46 6.32 6.64
CA MET A 1 4.19 5.41 5.72
C MET A 1 3.17 4.75 4.80
N PHE A 2 3.50 4.48 3.53
CA PHE A 2 2.65 3.64 2.67
C PHE A 2 3.47 2.48 2.12
N SER A 3 2.81 1.39 1.75
CA SER A 3 3.47 0.20 1.21
C SER A 3 2.57 -0.52 0.22
N PHE A 4 3.17 -0.96 -0.89
CA PHE A 4 2.51 -1.80 -1.88
C PHE A 4 2.84 -3.26 -1.60
N TYR A 5 1.79 -4.06 -1.42
CA TYR A 5 1.92 -5.49 -1.23
C TYR A 5 1.58 -6.19 -2.55
N ARG A 6 2.47 -7.09 -2.96
CA ARG A 6 2.32 -7.97 -4.12
C ARG A 6 2.28 -9.40 -3.63
N HIS A 7 1.60 -10.28 -4.36
CA HIS A 7 1.55 -11.69 -4.04
C HIS A 7 2.98 -12.24 -3.96
N PRO A 8 3.34 -12.94 -2.87
CA PRO A 8 4.73 -13.33 -2.63
C PRO A 8 5.34 -14.21 -3.75
N ILE A 9 4.56 -15.09 -4.39
CA ILE A 9 5.10 -15.94 -5.47
C ILE A 9 5.54 -15.15 -6.70
N ASP A 10 4.90 -14.03 -7.00
CA ASP A 10 5.15 -13.28 -8.23
C ASP A 10 6.58 -12.74 -8.30
N TYR A 11 7.24 -12.55 -7.15
CA TYR A 11 8.66 -12.20 -7.08
C TYR A 11 9.55 -13.30 -7.68
N ASP A 12 9.13 -14.56 -7.58
CA ASP A 12 9.93 -15.72 -7.98
C ASP A 12 9.60 -16.20 -9.39
N VAL A 13 8.33 -16.14 -9.79
CA VAL A 13 7.87 -16.71 -11.07
C VAL A 13 7.83 -15.70 -12.23
N HIS A 14 7.78 -14.40 -11.95
CA HIS A 14 7.66 -13.40 -13.00
C HIS A 14 8.99 -13.27 -13.79
N PRO A 15 9.01 -13.47 -15.12
CA PRO A 15 10.24 -13.49 -15.93
C PRO A 15 11.10 -12.23 -15.80
N ASN A 16 10.47 -11.05 -15.75
CA ASN A 16 11.18 -9.76 -15.57
C ASN A 16 11.60 -9.45 -14.13
N LEU A 17 11.12 -10.23 -13.14
CA LEU A 17 11.48 -10.07 -11.72
C LEU A 17 12.36 -11.22 -11.22
N LYS A 18 12.67 -12.21 -12.06
CA LYS A 18 13.76 -13.19 -11.88
C LYS A 18 15.13 -12.50 -11.81
N LYS A 19 15.31 -11.62 -10.84
CA LYS A 19 16.64 -11.32 -10.31
C LYS A 19 17.00 -12.51 -9.43
N LYS A 20 18.25 -12.97 -9.52
CA LYS A 20 18.83 -13.80 -8.46
C LYS A 20 18.68 -12.97 -7.18
N LEU A 21 17.69 -13.31 -6.36
CA LEU A 21 17.56 -12.74 -5.03
C LEU A 21 18.93 -12.89 -4.35
N PRO A 22 19.46 -11.87 -3.65
CA PRO A 22 20.64 -12.07 -2.83
C PRO A 22 20.47 -13.34 -1.98
N PRO A 23 21.53 -14.10 -1.64
CA PRO A 23 21.40 -15.33 -0.86
C PRO A 23 20.55 -15.15 0.41
N GLU A 24 20.62 -13.93 0.95
CA GLU A 24 19.90 -13.43 2.12
C GLU A 24 18.42 -13.08 1.85
N ALA A 25 18.06 -12.71 0.62
CA ALA A 25 16.68 -12.63 0.14
C ALA A 25 16.11 -14.00 -0.28
N GLY A 26 16.94 -15.06 -0.24
CA GLY A 26 16.49 -16.45 -0.12
C GLY A 26 15.96 -16.81 1.28
N ALA A 27 15.89 -15.84 2.20
CA ALA A 27 15.24 -16.02 3.49
C ALA A 27 13.74 -16.19 3.31
N SER A 28 13.24 -17.37 3.65
CA SER A 28 11.82 -17.63 3.83
C SER A 28 11.14 -16.55 4.68
N ASN A 29 9.94 -16.15 4.26
CA ASN A 29 9.10 -15.15 4.93
C ASN A 29 9.77 -13.76 5.05
N PHE A 30 10.39 -13.29 3.97
CA PHE A 30 11.09 -12.01 3.91
C PHE A 30 10.26 -10.84 4.45
N LEU A 31 8.99 -10.72 4.08
CA LEU A 31 8.14 -9.61 4.53
C LEU A 31 7.91 -9.67 6.04
N THR A 32 7.67 -10.87 6.57
CA THR A 32 7.54 -11.09 8.01
C THR A 32 8.81 -10.66 8.74
N ARG A 33 10.00 -11.02 8.22
CA ARG A 33 11.29 -10.62 8.78
C ARG A 33 11.48 -9.11 8.77
N LEU A 34 11.19 -8.48 7.63
CA LEU A 34 11.33 -7.05 7.44
C LEU A 34 10.45 -6.27 8.43
N LEU A 35 9.18 -6.65 8.57
CA LEU A 35 8.22 -5.91 9.40
C LEU A 35 8.33 -6.23 10.90
N SER A 36 8.86 -7.39 11.27
CA SER A 36 9.11 -7.76 12.66
C SER A 36 10.48 -7.32 13.18
N ASP A 37 11.33 -6.78 12.30
CA ASP A 37 12.73 -6.45 12.59
C ASP A 37 13.55 -7.67 13.07
N VAL A 38 13.23 -8.87 12.54
CA VAL A 38 13.91 -10.13 12.86
C VAL A 38 14.47 -10.76 11.57
N HIS A 39 15.73 -10.44 11.28
CA HIS A 39 16.36 -10.81 10.01
C HIS A 39 16.93 -12.23 9.97
N THR A 40 17.17 -12.87 11.12
CA THR A 40 17.79 -14.20 11.22
C THR A 40 17.08 -15.11 12.22
N GLY A 41 17.30 -16.41 12.14
CA GLY A 41 16.73 -17.39 13.07
C GLY A 41 15.30 -17.83 12.71
N GLU A 42 14.71 -18.65 13.58
CA GLU A 42 13.35 -19.15 13.40
C GLU A 42 12.31 -18.04 13.65
N LEU A 43 11.27 -18.01 12.82
CA LEU A 43 10.13 -17.11 13.01
C LEU A 43 9.01 -17.84 13.74
N GLY A 44 8.44 -17.21 14.76
CA GLY A 44 7.30 -17.71 15.50
C GLY A 44 6.05 -16.86 15.32
N PHE A 45 5.04 -17.15 16.14
CA PHE A 45 3.79 -16.39 16.16
C PHE A 45 3.97 -14.94 16.62
N LYS A 46 5.00 -14.66 17.43
CA LYS A 46 5.30 -13.33 17.93
C LYS A 46 5.69 -12.40 16.78
N GLU A 47 6.63 -12.82 15.93
CA GLU A 47 7.15 -12.04 14.80
C GLU A 47 6.05 -11.80 13.76
N LEU A 48 5.28 -12.84 13.46
CA LEU A 48 4.09 -12.71 12.63
C LEU A 48 3.07 -11.72 13.23
N GLY A 49 2.85 -11.76 14.55
CA GLY A 49 1.96 -10.83 15.24
C GLY A 49 2.42 -9.36 15.12
N ILE A 50 3.71 -9.11 15.31
CA ILE A 50 4.32 -7.78 15.13
C ILE A 50 4.12 -7.30 13.69
N ALA A 51 4.47 -8.14 12.71
CA ALA A 51 4.33 -7.79 11.29
C ALA A 51 2.87 -7.47 10.93
N LYS A 52 1.90 -8.27 11.40
CA LYS A 52 0.47 -7.99 11.22
C LYS A 52 0.05 -6.64 11.81
N GLN A 53 0.59 -6.29 12.97
CA GLN A 53 0.29 -5.02 13.64
C GLN A 53 0.85 -3.83 12.86
N VAL A 54 2.07 -3.95 12.33
CA VAL A 54 2.70 -2.92 11.48
C VAL A 54 1.84 -2.64 10.24
N ILE A 55 1.38 -3.68 9.54
CA ILE A 55 0.50 -3.52 8.37
C ILE A 55 -0.77 -2.75 8.73
N ARG A 56 -1.41 -3.11 9.86
CA ARG A 56 -2.70 -2.52 10.27
C ARG A 56 -2.59 -1.08 10.72
N GLN A 57 -1.54 -0.74 11.47
CA GLN A 57 -1.48 0.51 12.22
C GLN A 57 -0.53 1.54 11.61
N VAL A 58 0.50 1.12 10.89
CA VAL A 58 1.60 1.99 10.48
C VAL A 58 1.58 2.28 8.98
N THR A 59 1.04 1.35 8.18
CA THR A 59 1.03 1.46 6.73
C THR A 59 -0.32 1.84 6.17
N ILE A 60 -0.31 2.84 5.27
CA ILE A 60 -1.33 2.95 4.23
C ILE A 60 -1.04 1.87 3.20
N THR A 61 -1.94 0.91 3.10
CA THR A 61 -1.77 -0.26 2.28
C THR A 61 -2.22 0.06 0.86
N GLY A 62 -1.38 -0.28 -0.12
CA GLY A 62 -1.72 -0.40 -1.53
C GLY A 62 -1.60 -1.86 -1.98
N THR A 63 -2.36 -2.25 -2.99
CA THR A 63 -2.22 -3.57 -3.63
C THR A 63 -1.71 -3.39 -5.06
N ARG A 64 -0.93 -4.35 -5.55
CA ARG A 64 -0.24 -4.22 -6.84
C ARG A 64 -1.20 -4.38 -8.03
N ASP A 65 -2.12 -5.34 -7.95
CA ASP A 65 -3.26 -5.52 -8.86
C ASP A 65 -4.05 -4.21 -9.12
N LEU A 66 -4.25 -3.41 -8.08
CA LEU A 66 -4.98 -2.14 -8.12
C LEU A 66 -4.03 -0.96 -7.85
N MET A 67 -2.83 -0.99 -8.44
CA MET A 67 -1.79 0.00 -8.13
C MET A 67 -2.19 1.43 -8.48
N ALA A 68 -2.90 1.66 -9.59
CA ALA A 68 -3.36 3.00 -9.97
C ALA A 68 -4.33 3.57 -8.91
N GLU A 69 -5.35 2.79 -8.54
CA GLU A 69 -6.33 3.16 -7.52
C GLU A 69 -5.67 3.35 -6.14
N SER A 70 -4.73 2.47 -5.81
CA SER A 70 -3.96 2.55 -4.57
C SER A 70 -3.09 3.81 -4.51
N LEU A 71 -2.37 4.15 -5.59
CA LEU A 71 -1.58 5.39 -5.68
C LEU A 71 -2.47 6.62 -5.57
N PHE A 72 -3.60 6.64 -6.26
CA PHE A 72 -4.55 7.75 -6.19
C PHE A 72 -5.05 7.97 -4.76
N ARG A 73 -5.44 6.88 -4.06
CA ARG A 73 -5.88 6.94 -2.66
C ARG A 73 -4.77 7.36 -1.70
N ILE A 74 -3.56 6.87 -1.90
CA ILE A 74 -2.38 7.27 -1.13
C ILE A 74 -2.11 8.76 -1.32
N GLY A 75 -2.13 9.25 -2.56
CA GLY A 75 -1.98 10.67 -2.87
C GLY A 75 -3.04 11.52 -2.18
N LYS A 76 -4.31 11.11 -2.24
CA LYS A 76 -5.40 11.76 -1.50
C LYS A 76 -5.17 11.75 0.01
N TYR A 77 -4.71 10.64 0.59
CA TYR A 77 -4.42 10.57 2.02
C TYR A 77 -3.34 11.58 2.44
N PHE A 78 -2.22 11.63 1.72
CA PHE A 78 -1.11 12.54 2.03
C PHE A 78 -1.32 13.97 1.54
N GLY A 79 -2.38 14.24 0.77
CA GLY A 79 -2.65 15.57 0.22
C GLY A 79 -1.69 15.96 -0.90
N TRP A 80 -1.29 15.00 -1.72
CA TRP A 80 -0.48 15.27 -2.90
C TRP A 80 -1.28 16.06 -3.93
N VAL A 81 -0.63 17.06 -4.52
CA VAL A 81 -1.15 17.86 -5.62
C VAL A 81 -0.30 17.50 -6.85
N PRO A 82 -0.91 17.17 -7.99
CA PRO A 82 -0.15 16.89 -9.21
C PRO A 82 0.64 18.12 -9.65
N VAL A 83 1.74 17.90 -10.37
CA VAL A 83 2.53 19.00 -10.96
C VAL A 83 1.64 19.77 -11.94
N GLY A 84 1.50 21.08 -11.74
CA GLY A 84 0.59 21.93 -12.52
C GLY A 84 -0.82 22.05 -11.94
N GLY A 85 -1.13 21.32 -10.86
CA GLY A 85 -2.37 21.49 -10.11
C GLY A 85 -2.33 22.70 -9.17
N MET A 86 -3.50 23.21 -8.79
CA MET A 86 -3.61 24.35 -7.87
C MET A 86 -3.78 23.94 -6.41
N GLY A 87 -4.18 22.69 -6.14
CA GLY A 87 -4.36 22.19 -4.78
C GLY A 87 -5.46 22.90 -4.00
N SER A 88 -6.34 23.64 -4.69
CA SER A 88 -7.48 24.33 -4.10
C SER A 88 -8.74 23.46 -4.21
N LYS A 89 -9.78 23.79 -3.44
CA LYS A 89 -11.08 23.10 -3.54
C LYS A 89 -11.69 23.22 -4.93
N GLU A 90 -11.55 24.38 -5.54
CA GLU A 90 -12.10 24.70 -6.88
C GLU A 90 -11.38 23.95 -8.00
N SER A 91 -10.12 23.55 -7.78
CA SER A 91 -9.33 22.77 -8.74
C SER A 91 -9.39 21.26 -8.51
N GLU A 92 -10.13 20.76 -7.50
CA GLU A 92 -10.03 19.36 -7.09
C GLU A 92 -10.36 18.37 -8.22
N GLU A 93 -11.39 18.64 -9.02
CA GLU A 93 -11.75 17.77 -10.16
C GLU A 93 -10.69 17.80 -11.27
N ALA A 94 -10.12 18.98 -11.55
CA ALA A 94 -9.08 19.16 -12.56
C ALA A 94 -7.74 18.54 -12.10
N ASP A 95 -7.42 18.68 -10.82
CA ASP A 95 -6.25 18.08 -10.19
C ASP A 95 -6.41 16.54 -10.17
N ASP A 96 -7.61 16.02 -9.90
CA ASP A 96 -7.87 14.58 -9.92
C ASP A 96 -7.77 13.99 -11.32
N ALA A 97 -8.29 14.68 -12.33
CA ALA A 97 -8.12 14.26 -13.72
C ALA A 97 -6.64 14.20 -14.10
N THR A 98 -5.88 15.24 -13.74
CA THR A 98 -4.43 15.31 -13.99
C THR A 98 -3.68 14.19 -13.28
N ALA A 99 -3.96 13.99 -11.99
CA ALA A 99 -3.34 12.96 -11.18
C ALA A 99 -3.61 11.55 -11.73
N LYS A 100 -4.84 11.26 -12.16
CA LYS A 100 -5.20 9.97 -12.77
C LYS A 100 -4.38 9.68 -14.02
N VAL A 101 -4.27 10.65 -14.94
CA VAL A 101 -3.47 10.50 -16.16
C VAL A 101 -2.00 10.23 -15.82
N CYS A 102 -1.40 11.02 -14.94
CA CYS A 102 -0.01 10.82 -14.52
C CYS A 102 0.23 9.44 -13.89
N ILE A 103 -0.69 8.99 -13.04
CA ILE A 103 -0.62 7.68 -12.39
C ILE A 103 -0.75 6.56 -13.43
N GLU A 104 -1.72 6.64 -14.33
CA GLU A 104 -1.93 5.64 -15.38
C GLU A 104 -0.71 5.49 -16.29
N ASP A 105 -0.08 6.60 -16.68
CA ASP A 105 1.11 6.59 -17.52
C ASP A 105 2.30 5.91 -16.82
N ILE A 106 2.49 6.15 -15.53
CA ILE A 106 3.53 5.47 -14.73
C ILE A 106 3.21 3.97 -14.60
N VAL A 107 1.97 3.64 -14.25
CA VAL A 107 1.54 2.25 -13.97
C VAL A 107 1.58 1.38 -15.22
N ARG A 108 1.33 1.95 -16.41
CA ARG A 108 1.34 1.22 -17.69
C ARG A 108 2.67 0.50 -17.97
N SER A 109 3.77 1.06 -17.49
CA SER A 109 5.11 0.47 -17.66
C SER A 109 5.41 -0.65 -16.65
N ALA A 110 4.58 -0.83 -15.63
CA ALA A 110 4.90 -1.64 -14.48
C ALA A 110 4.29 -3.06 -14.64
N PRO A 111 5.05 -4.14 -14.36
CA PRO A 111 4.61 -5.51 -14.57
C PRO A 111 3.42 -5.91 -13.70
N GLU A 112 2.35 -6.41 -14.32
CA GLU A 112 1.12 -6.86 -13.65
C GLU A 112 1.33 -8.10 -12.77
N GLU A 113 0.35 -8.36 -11.90
CA GLU A 113 0.26 -9.52 -11.03
C GLU A 113 -0.55 -10.62 -11.73
N ARG A 114 0.14 -11.55 -12.41
CA ARG A 114 -0.50 -12.53 -13.33
C ARG A 114 -0.03 -13.97 -13.15
N TYR A 115 0.99 -14.22 -12.34
CA TYR A 115 1.72 -15.49 -12.40
C TYR A 115 1.42 -16.45 -11.24
N ALA A 116 0.57 -16.05 -10.29
CA ALA A 116 0.16 -16.92 -9.18
C ALA A 116 -0.88 -17.97 -9.64
N ASP A 117 -0.42 -19.18 -9.98
CA ASP A 117 -1.28 -20.37 -10.03
C ASP A 117 -1.17 -21.14 -8.71
N HIS A 118 -2.20 -21.02 -7.86
CA HIS A 118 -2.27 -21.67 -6.55
C HIS A 118 -2.39 -23.20 -6.60
N ASN A 119 -2.57 -23.80 -7.78
CA ASN A 119 -2.62 -25.25 -7.94
C ASN A 119 -1.34 -25.83 -8.53
N SER A 120 -0.35 -24.97 -8.83
CA SER A 120 0.93 -25.41 -9.40
C SER A 120 1.81 -26.12 -8.35
N PRO A 121 2.62 -27.12 -8.75
CA PRO A 121 3.61 -27.74 -7.86
C PRO A 121 4.61 -26.73 -7.28
N GLU A 122 4.96 -25.70 -8.05
CA GLU A 122 5.83 -24.61 -7.63
C GLU A 122 5.22 -23.79 -6.49
N TRP A 123 3.89 -23.57 -6.53
CA TRP A 123 3.17 -22.90 -5.45
C TRP A 123 3.21 -23.68 -4.15
N GLU A 124 3.06 -25.00 -4.17
CA GLU A 124 3.11 -25.80 -2.94
C GLU A 124 4.49 -25.64 -2.26
N VAL A 125 5.58 -25.77 -3.01
CA VAL A 125 6.94 -25.60 -2.48
C VAL A 125 7.17 -24.18 -1.96
N PHE A 126 6.70 -23.17 -2.70
CA PHE A 126 6.79 -21.78 -2.30
C PHE A 126 5.99 -21.50 -1.03
N TYR A 127 4.74 -21.98 -0.96
CA TYR A 127 3.81 -21.77 0.14
C TYR A 127 4.35 -22.34 1.45
N GLN A 128 4.92 -23.56 1.40
CA GLN A 128 5.53 -24.17 2.59
C GLN A 128 6.70 -23.34 3.13
N ARG A 129 7.48 -22.71 2.25
CA ARG A 129 8.59 -21.83 2.64
C ARG A 129 8.13 -20.46 3.10
N ASN A 130 7.05 -19.92 2.54
CA ASN A 130 6.62 -18.53 2.72
C ASN A 130 5.23 -18.39 3.36
N LYS A 131 4.81 -19.36 4.18
CA LYS A 131 3.48 -19.42 4.78
C LYS A 131 3.10 -18.15 5.55
N MET A 132 4.05 -17.54 6.26
CA MET A 132 3.78 -16.32 7.04
C MET A 132 3.58 -15.12 6.13
N ASP A 133 4.37 -14.99 5.05
CA ASP A 133 4.21 -13.92 4.07
C ASP A 133 2.90 -14.06 3.29
N CYS A 134 2.48 -15.28 2.95
CA CYS A 134 1.16 -15.53 2.38
C CYS A 134 0.04 -15.06 3.32
N GLN A 135 0.16 -15.30 4.64
CA GLN A 135 -0.80 -14.78 5.61
C GLN A 135 -0.76 -13.25 5.73
N LEU A 136 0.43 -12.65 5.68
CA LEU A 136 0.58 -11.19 5.71
C LEU A 136 -0.01 -10.55 4.47
N TYR A 137 0.16 -11.15 3.30
CA TYR A 137 -0.43 -10.67 2.06
C TYR A 137 -1.97 -10.65 2.12
N GLU A 138 -2.60 -11.73 2.60
CA GLU A 138 -4.05 -11.76 2.78
C GLU A 138 -4.53 -10.72 3.82
N LEU A 139 -3.76 -10.51 4.89
CA LEU A 139 -4.05 -9.44 5.83
C LEU A 139 -3.91 -8.05 5.17
N ALA A 140 -2.88 -7.83 4.37
CA ALA A 140 -2.68 -6.59 3.65
C ALA A 140 -3.88 -6.33 2.72
N ARG A 141 -4.34 -7.31 1.94
CA ARG A 141 -5.55 -7.18 1.11
C ARG A 141 -6.78 -6.81 1.92
N SER A 142 -7.00 -7.47 3.07
CA SER A 142 -8.08 -7.13 4.00
C SER A 142 -7.95 -5.69 4.52
N THR A 143 -6.74 -5.26 4.87
CA THR A 143 -6.45 -3.91 5.37
C THR A 143 -6.67 -2.85 4.30
N TRP A 144 -6.23 -3.11 3.06
CA TRP A 144 -6.48 -2.23 1.91
C TRP A 144 -7.98 -1.99 1.71
N ARG A 145 -8.79 -3.06 1.75
CA ARG A 145 -10.26 -2.98 1.64
C ARG A 145 -10.86 -2.17 2.78
N ALA A 146 -10.45 -2.43 4.02
CA ALA A 146 -10.93 -1.68 5.19
C ALA A 146 -10.56 -0.20 5.12
N GLN A 147 -9.36 0.12 4.63
CA GLN A 147 -8.88 1.48 4.44
C GLN A 147 -9.65 2.22 3.33
N ILE A 148 -10.31 1.55 2.38
CA ILE A 148 -11.11 2.26 1.35
C ILE A 148 -12.15 3.16 2.02
N GLN A 149 -12.74 2.69 3.11
CA GLN A 149 -13.84 3.36 3.78
C GLN A 149 -13.37 4.37 4.84
N THR A 150 -12.15 4.24 5.35
CA THR A 150 -11.75 4.86 6.63
C THR A 150 -10.52 5.77 6.53
N ILE A 151 -9.77 5.70 5.44
CA ILE A 151 -8.41 6.25 5.43
C ILE A 151 -8.35 7.77 5.40
N ILE A 152 -9.34 8.44 4.79
CA ILE A 152 -9.43 9.90 4.83
C ILE A 152 -10.40 10.25 5.96
N PRO A 153 -9.93 10.81 7.10
CA PRO A 153 -10.81 11.18 8.20
C PRO A 153 -11.85 12.21 7.74
N LEU A 154 -13.09 12.08 8.23
CA LEU A 154 -14.19 12.99 7.88
C LEU A 154 -13.84 14.46 8.14
N THR A 155 -13.06 14.75 9.18
CA THR A 155 -12.59 16.12 9.48
C THR A 155 -11.70 16.69 8.37
N LEU A 156 -10.85 15.86 7.78
CA LEU A 156 -9.97 16.22 6.68
C LEU A 156 -10.78 16.36 5.37
N GLN A 157 -11.82 15.54 5.20
CA GLN A 157 -12.79 15.70 4.11
C GLN A 157 -13.53 17.02 4.22
N LYS A 158 -14.06 17.35 5.41
CA LYS A 158 -14.74 18.63 5.69
C LYS A 158 -13.84 19.83 5.48
N LYS A 159 -12.61 19.78 6.00
CA LYS A 159 -11.63 20.86 5.81
C LYS A 159 -11.30 21.11 4.33
N ARG A 160 -11.11 20.04 3.55
CA ARG A 160 -10.91 20.15 2.08
C ARG A 160 -12.17 20.62 1.35
N ALA A 161 -13.33 20.22 1.84
CA ALA A 161 -14.62 20.72 1.39
C ALA A 161 -14.89 22.15 1.87
N GLY A 162 -13.96 22.86 2.52
CA GLY A 162 -14.17 24.22 3.00
C GLY A 162 -15.27 24.34 4.07
N GLU A 163 -15.61 23.22 4.73
CA GLU A 163 -16.56 23.12 5.84
C GLU A 163 -15.84 23.10 7.21
N GLY A 164 -14.57 23.53 7.24
CA GLY A 164 -13.87 23.77 8.50
C GLY A 164 -14.40 25.03 9.17
N GLU A 165 -14.58 25.00 10.48
CA GLU A 165 -15.09 26.12 11.28
C GLU A 165 -14.34 27.42 10.97
N ASP A 166 -14.93 28.27 10.13
CA ASP A 166 -14.75 29.72 10.18
C ASP A 166 -15.50 30.22 11.44
N ALA A 167 -15.01 29.87 12.61
CA ALA A 167 -15.54 30.36 13.87
C ALA A 167 -14.41 30.45 14.91
N GLU A 168 -13.79 31.63 14.95
CA GLU A 168 -13.29 32.34 16.15
C GLU A 168 -12.01 33.13 15.81
N ALA A 169 -12.18 34.20 15.03
CA ALA A 169 -11.29 35.35 15.09
C ALA A 169 -12.07 36.62 14.70
N ASP A 170 -13.02 37.03 15.53
CA ASP A 170 -13.24 38.46 15.76
C ASP A 170 -13.98 38.67 17.09
N GLY A 171 -13.21 38.50 18.15
CA GLY A 171 -13.59 38.81 19.51
C GLY A 171 -12.41 39.45 20.22
N LYS A 172 -11.88 40.55 19.69
CA LYS A 172 -11.10 41.53 20.46
C LYS A 172 -11.03 42.89 19.79
N ASP A 173 -11.30 43.89 20.62
CA ASP A 173 -10.97 45.32 20.50
C ASP A 173 -11.86 46.21 19.63
N ARG A 174 -12.93 46.74 20.25
CA ARG A 174 -12.98 48.15 20.69
C ARG A 174 -14.15 48.44 21.62
#